data_AF-A0A535ZRG2-F1
#
_entry.id   AF-A0A535ZRG2-F1
#
_cell.length_a   1.000
_cell.length_b   1.000
_cell.length_c   1.000
_cell.angle_alpha   90.00
_cell.angle_beta   90.00
_cell.angle_gamma   90.00
#
_symmetry.space_group_name_H-M   'P 1'
#
loop_
_entity.id
_entity.type
_entity.pdbx_description
1 polymer ?
#
loop_
_entity_poly.entity_id
_entity_poly.type
_entity_poly.pdbx_seq_one_letter_code
_entity_poly.pdbx_strand_id
1 'polypeptide(L)' 'VKGPYGVFMLREKSNSDIICIGGGSGMAPLWSLLNSMAERGIERKATYYYGARTRKDLFYLDRLQQLEERLPG' A
#
# COMPACT_ATOMS: atom_id res chain seq x y z
N VAL A 1 22.76 -1.29 -13.20
CA VAL A 1 21.76 -1.54 -12.13
C VAL A 1 21.61 -3.05 -11.98
N LYS A 2 21.83 -3.64 -10.81
CA LYS A 2 21.65 -5.08 -10.55
C LYS A 2 20.39 -5.29 -9.71
N GLY A 3 19.48 -6.14 -10.20
CA GLY A 3 18.40 -6.87 -9.52
C GLY A 3 17.34 -6.11 -8.69
N PRO A 4 16.05 -6.49 -8.73
CA PRO A 4 15.16 -6.19 -7.62
C PRO A 4 15.56 -7.04 -6.40
N TYR A 5 15.92 -6.40 -5.30
CA TYR A 5 16.19 -7.07 -4.02
C TYR A 5 15.01 -6.82 -3.08
N GLY A 6 14.28 -7.89 -2.76
CA GLY A 6 13.15 -7.81 -1.83
C GLY A 6 12.09 -8.86 -2.13
N VAL A 7 11.51 -9.41 -1.06
CA VAL A 7 10.38 -10.36 -1.11
C VAL A 7 9.05 -9.67 -0.84
N PHE A 8 9.02 -8.35 -0.93
CA PHE A 8 7.82 -7.54 -0.71
C PHE A 8 6.92 -7.59 -1.94
N MET A 9 6.08 -8.62 -2.00
CA MET A 9 5.18 -8.90 -3.12
C MET A 9 3.81 -9.36 -2.60
N LEU A 10 2.79 -9.14 -3.42
CA LEU A 10 1.46 -9.66 -3.13
C LEU A 10 1.45 -11.19 -3.20
N ARG A 11 0.89 -11.84 -2.18
CA ARG A 11 0.63 -13.29 -2.22
C ARG A 11 -0.68 -13.56 -2.95
N GLU A 12 -0.59 -13.78 -4.26
CA GLU A 12 -1.75 -13.92 -5.15
C GLU A 12 -2.64 -15.14 -4.85
N LYS A 13 -2.07 -16.21 -4.28
CA LYS A 13 -2.83 -17.41 -3.92
C LYS A 13 -3.65 -17.27 -2.63
N SER A 14 -3.60 -16.12 -1.97
CA SER A 14 -4.27 -15.86 -0.69
C SER A 14 -5.36 -14.82 -0.85
N ASN A 15 -6.55 -15.12 -0.30
CA ASN A 15 -7.71 -14.23 -0.28
C ASN A 15 -7.92 -13.55 1.08
N SER A 16 -7.05 -13.78 2.07
CA SER A 16 -7.18 -13.21 3.42
C SER A 16 -7.00 -11.70 3.41
N ASP A 17 -7.63 -10.89 4.25
CA ASP A 17 -7.40 -9.43 4.21
C ASP A 17 -5.91 -9.01 4.37
N ILE A 18 -5.56 -7.86 3.82
CA ILE A 18 -4.19 -7.30 3.90
C ILE A 18 -4.16 -6.21 4.95
N ILE A 19 -3.15 -6.27 5.83
CA ILE A 19 -2.82 -5.16 6.72
C ILE A 19 -1.45 -4.63 6.33
N CYS A 20 -1.40 -3.38 5.93
CA CYS A 20 -0.21 -2.62 5.61
C CYS A 20 0.10 -1.67 6.76
N ILE A 21 1.32 -1.72 7.29
CA ILE A 21 1.78 -0.80 8.34
C ILE A 21 3.06 -0.15 7.83
N GLY A 22 3.08 1.17 7.75
CA GLY A 22 4.24 1.89 7.24
C GLY A 22 4.18 3.38 7.50
N GLY A 23 5.34 4.03 7.39
CA GLY A 23 5.49 5.44 7.65
C GLY A 23 6.80 5.96 7.07
N GLY A 24 6.85 7.24 6.71
CA GLY A 24 8.03 7.83 6.11
C GLY A 24 8.43 7.12 4.80
N SER A 25 9.71 6.78 4.66
CA SER A 25 10.25 6.12 3.45
C SER A 25 9.66 4.72 3.19
N GLY A 26 9.17 4.04 4.23
CA GLY A 26 8.52 2.72 4.11
C GLY A 26 7.20 2.74 3.34
N MET A 27 6.65 3.92 3.05
CA MET A 27 5.45 4.07 2.26
C MET A 27 5.66 3.75 0.77
N ALA A 28 6.85 3.99 0.20
CA ALA A 28 7.09 3.77 -1.23
C ALA A 28 6.76 2.34 -1.72
N PRO A 29 7.24 1.27 -1.07
CA PRO A 29 6.86 -0.10 -1.46
C PRO A 29 5.38 -0.40 -1.23
N LEU A 30 4.79 0.08 -0.12
CA LEU A 30 3.37 -0.13 0.17
C LEU A 30 2.47 0.57 -0.86
N TRP A 31 2.87 1.76 -1.29
CA TRP A 31 2.18 2.48 -2.35
C TRP A 31 2.24 1.69 -3.67
N SER A 32 3.42 1.23 -4.08
CA SER A 32 3.55 0.39 -5.29
C SER A 32 2.63 -0.84 -5.26
N LEU A 33 2.54 -1.52 -4.10
CA LEU A 33 1.66 -2.67 -3.90
C LEU A 33 0.17 -2.30 -4.05
N LEU A 34 -0.30 -1.28 -3.33
CA LEU A 34 -1.70 -0.86 -3.37
C LEU A 34 -2.10 -0.34 -4.75
N ASN A 35 -1.20 0.39 -5.45
CA ASN A 35 -1.46 0.81 -6.82
C ASN A 35 -1.59 -0.39 -7.75
N SER A 36 -0.69 -1.36 -7.63
CA SER A 36 -0.76 -2.59 -8.43
C SER A 36 -2.05 -3.36 -8.15
N MET A 37 -2.52 -3.42 -6.91
CA MET A 37 -3.82 -4.01 -6.58
C MET A 37 -4.97 -3.27 -7.28
N ALA A 38 -4.98 -1.93 -7.24
CA ALA A 38 -6.01 -1.11 -7.85
C ALA A 38 -6.01 -1.22 -9.39
N GLU A 39 -4.84 -1.25 -10.02
CA GLU A 39 -4.70 -1.41 -11.48
C GLU A 39 -5.13 -2.81 -11.94
N ARG A 40 -4.91 -3.83 -11.12
CA ARG A 40 -5.29 -5.22 -11.41
C ARG A 40 -6.74 -5.54 -11.02
N GLY A 41 -7.47 -4.58 -10.44
CA GLY A 41 -8.86 -4.79 -10.00
C GLY A 41 -8.98 -5.84 -8.89
N ILE A 42 -8.01 -5.90 -7.98
CA ILE A 42 -8.03 -6.88 -6.89
C ILE A 42 -9.08 -6.47 -5.86
N GLU A 43 -10.10 -7.32 -5.67
CA GLU A 43 -11.21 -7.11 -4.73
C GLU A 43 -10.88 -7.49 -3.27
N ARG A 44 -9.60 -7.71 -2.97
CA ARG A 44 -9.13 -8.06 -1.63
C ARG A 44 -9.01 -6.81 -0.78
N LYS A 45 -9.65 -6.81 0.39
CA LYS A 45 -9.60 -5.70 1.35
C LYS A 45 -8.18 -5.45 1.85
N ALA A 46 -7.77 -4.18 1.85
CA ALA A 46 -6.47 -3.74 2.35
C ALA A 46 -6.61 -2.57 3.31
N THR A 47 -6.13 -2.73 4.54
CA THR A 47 -6.11 -1.68 5.55
C THR A 47 -4.70 -1.12 5.67
N TYR A 48 -4.54 0.20 5.51
CA TYR A 48 -3.26 0.89 5.63
C TYR A 48 -3.18 1.73 6.90
N TYR A 49 -2.24 1.40 7.78
CA TYR A 49 -1.90 2.18 8.97
C TYR A 49 -0.66 3.04 8.70
N TYR A 50 -0.87 4.36 8.60
CA TYR A 50 0.22 5.32 8.47
C TYR A 50 0.78 5.71 9.84
N GLY A 51 2.02 5.29 10.14
CA GLY A 51 2.75 5.75 11.32
C GLY A 51 3.57 7.02 11.05
N ALA A 52 3.32 8.11 11.79
CA ALA A 52 4.07 9.35 11.68
C ALA A 52 4.31 9.98 13.07
N ARG A 53 5.43 10.69 13.23
CA ARG A 53 5.77 11.36 14.50
C ARG A 53 4.84 12.55 14.77
N THR A 54 4.53 13.31 13.73
CA THR A 54 3.57 14.41 13.77
C THR A 54 2.65 14.35 12.55
N ARG A 55 1.50 15.03 12.59
CA ARG A 55 0.60 15.15 11.42
C ARG A 55 1.28 15.79 10.21
N LYS A 56 2.30 16.63 10.42
CA LYS A 56 3.07 17.27 9.33
C LYS A 56 3.98 16.28 8.60
N ASP A 57 4.32 15.17 9.24
CA ASP A 57 5.10 14.09 8.63
C ASP A 57 4.22 13.12 7.81
N LEU A 58 2.89 13.34 7.79
CA LEU A 58 1.98 12.64 6.90
C LEU A 58 2.02 13.31 5.53
N PHE A 59 2.57 12.61 4.54
CA PHE A 59 2.59 13.05 3.15
C PHE A 59 1.89 12.03 2.26
N TYR A 60 1.42 12.49 1.10
CA TYR A 60 0.64 11.71 0.12
C TYR A 60 -0.71 11.19 0.63
N LEU A 61 -1.32 11.86 1.61
CA LEU A 61 -2.67 11.55 2.05
C LEU A 61 -3.68 11.61 0.89
N ASP A 62 -3.57 12.61 0.02
CA ASP A 62 -4.45 12.75 -1.16
C ASP A 62 -4.35 11.53 -2.10
N ARG A 63 -3.15 10.95 -2.25
CA ARG A 63 -2.95 9.75 -3.09
C ARG A 63 -3.51 8.50 -2.43
N LEU A 64 -3.40 8.39 -1.11
CA LEU A 64 -4.01 7.30 -0.35
C LEU A 64 -5.54 7.38 -0.41
N GLN A 65 -6.10 8.59 -0.40
CA GLN A 65 -7.54 8.80 -0.55
C GLN A 65 -8.02 8.40 -1.96
N GLN A 66 -7.26 8.73 -3.02
CA GLN A 66 -7.57 8.26 -4.38
C GLN A 66 -7.54 6.73 -4.51
N LEU A 67 -6.73 6.04 -3.70
CA LEU A 67 -6.73 4.58 -3.68
C LEU A 67 -7.96 4.01 -3.00
N GLU A 68 -8.42 4.64 -1.93
CA GLU A 68 -9.62 4.22 -1.21
C GLU A 68 -10.84 4.23 -2.14
N GLU A 69 -10.89 5.16 -3.10
CA GLU A 69 -11.94 5.19 -4.14
C GLU A 69 -11.83 4.06 -5.18
N ARG A 70 -10.64 3.48 -5.34
CA ARG A 70 -10.33 2.47 -6.38
C ARG A 70 -10.23 1.05 -5.84
N LEU A 71 -10.09 0.90 -4.52
CA LEU A 71 -9.98 -0.36 -3.82
C LEU A 71 -11.24 -0.62 -2.98
N PRO A 72 -11.58 -1.87 -2.71
CA PRO A 72 -12.71 -2.19 -1.84
C PRO A 72 -12.44 -1.78 -0.39
N GLY A 73 -13.46 -1.20 0.25
CA GLY A 73 -13.44 -0.67 1.62
C GLY A 73 -13.51 -1.71 2.74
#